data_AF-A0A537A6V7-F1
#
_entry.id   AF-A0A537A6V7-F1
#
_cell.length_a   1.000
_cell.length_b   1.000
_cell.length_c   1.000
_cell.angle_alpha   90.00
_cell.angle_beta   90.00
_cell.angle_gamma   90.00
#
_symmetry.space_group_name_H-M   'P 1'
#
loop_
_entity.id
_entity.type
_entity.pdbx_description
1 polymer ?
#
loop_
_entity_poly.entity_id
_entity_poly.type
_entity_poly.pdbx_seq_one_letter_code
_entity_poly.pdbx_strand_id
1 'polypeptide(L)' 'LVEQYYDFARSLADQYLVMERGEIVARGAGADMERDDVKRLLAV' A
#
# COMPACT_ATOMS: atom_id res chain seq x y z
N LEU A 1 -1.71 -7.23 -12.84
CA LEU A 1 -3.14 -6.83 -12.75
C LEU A 1 -3.48 -6.05 -11.45
N VAL A 2 -2.52 -5.77 -10.56
CA VAL A 2 -2.77 -5.12 -9.26
C VAL A 2 -2.29 -3.66 -9.21
N GLU A 3 -1.29 -3.28 -10.01
CA GLU A 3 -0.79 -1.89 -10.09
C GLU A 3 -1.85 -0.87 -10.51
N GLN A 4 -2.87 -1.30 -11.28
CA GLN A 4 -3.89 -0.38 -11.80
C GLN A 4 -4.82 0.21 -10.73
N TYR A 5 -4.85 -0.37 -9.53
CA TYR A 5 -5.70 0.11 -8.44
C TYR A 5 -4.93 0.83 -7.34
N TYR A 6 -3.61 1.00 -7.45
CA TYR A 6 -2.84 1.69 -6.41
C TYR A 6 -3.32 3.12 -6.19
N ASP A 7 -3.50 3.87 -7.28
CA ASP A 7 -3.94 5.27 -7.19
C ASP A 7 -5.42 5.37 -6.74
N PHE A 8 -6.22 4.32 -6.99
CA PHE A 8 -7.59 4.21 -6.46
C PHE A 8 -7.60 3.89 -4.95
N ALA A 9 -6.81 2.91 -4.53
CA ALA A 9 -6.65 2.56 -3.11
C ALA A 9 -6.11 3.77 -2.33
N ARG A 10 -5.14 4.50 -2.88
CA ARG A 10 -4.63 5.73 -2.27
C ARG A 10 -5.68 6.82 -2.13
N SER A 11 -6.53 7.02 -3.16
CA SER A 11 -7.54 8.09 -3.14
C SER A 11 -8.73 7.79 -2.23
N LEU A 12 -8.98 6.53 -1.90
CA LEU A 12 -10.10 6.10 -1.06
C LEU A 12 -9.69 5.64 0.35
N ALA A 13 -8.43 5.26 0.56
CA ALA A 13 -8.01 4.68 1.84
C ALA A 13 -7.63 5.74 2.88
N ASP A 14 -8.31 5.73 4.02
CA ASP A 14 -7.84 6.44 5.22
C ASP A 14 -6.58 5.77 5.81
N GLN A 15 -6.48 4.44 5.68
CA GLN A 15 -5.36 3.63 6.19
C GLN A 15 -5.03 2.49 5.23
N TYR A 16 -3.76 2.07 5.23
CA TYR A 16 -3.28 0.94 4.44
C TYR A 16 -2.56 -0.09 5.32
N LEU A 17 -2.61 -1.35 4.88
CA LEU A 17 -1.83 -2.45 5.43
C LEU A 17 -1.25 -3.26 4.28
N VAL A 18 0.05 -3.56 4.35
CA VAL A 18 0.76 -4.43 3.42
C VAL A 18 1.11 -5.70 4.17
N MET A 19 0.76 -6.83 3.58
CA MET A 19 1.02 -8.15 4.13
C MET A 19 1.87 -8.97 3.18
N GLU A 20 2.95 -9.55 3.68
CA GLU A 20 3.81 -10.49 2.96
C GLU A 20 3.88 -11.80 3.74
N ARG A 21 3.55 -12.91 3.07
CA ARG A 21 3.61 -14.27 3.66
C ARG A 21 2.85 -14.45 4.99
N GLY A 22 1.79 -13.67 5.20
CA GLY A 22 0.98 -13.73 6.42
C GLY A 22 1.46 -12.80 7.55
N GLU A 23 2.50 -12.01 7.32
CA GLU A 23 2.97 -10.98 8.25
C GLU A 23 2.73 -9.58 7.70
N ILE A 24 2.38 -8.64 8.57
CA ILE A 24 2.20 -7.23 8.19
C ILE A 24 3.58 -6.58 8.12
N VAL A 25 4.00 -6.22 6.91
CA VAL A 25 5.30 -5.59 6.65
C VAL A 25 5.23 -4.07 6.61
N ALA A 26 4.06 -3.49 6.36
CA ALA A 26 3.85 -2.05 6.45
C ALA A 26 2.40 -1.71 6.83
N ARG A 27 2.21 -0.63 7.59
CA ARG A 27 0.89 -0.05 7.88
C ARG A 27 1.03 1.44 8.14
N GLY A 28 0.01 2.20 7.78
CA GLY A 28 0.02 3.65 7.96
C GLY A 28 -1.25 4.31 7.47
N ALA A 29 -1.25 5.64 7.48
CA ALA A 29 -2.32 6.42 6.85
C ALA A 29 -2.20 6.32 5.33
N GLY A 30 -3.33 6.29 4.61
CA GLY A 30 -3.32 6.26 3.14
C GLY A 30 -2.55 7.43 2.52
N ALA A 31 -2.54 8.57 3.21
CA ALA A 31 -1.76 9.75 2.85
C ALA A 31 -0.24 9.53 2.87
N ASP A 32 0.26 8.64 3.75
CA ASP A 32 1.68 8.34 3.90
C ASP A 32 2.15 7.20 2.98
N MET A 33 1.26 6.51 2.27
CA MET A 33 1.59 5.40 1.36
C MET A 33 2.71 5.71 0.36
N GLU A 34 2.76 6.96 -0.13
CA GLU A 34 3.78 7.40 -1.07
C GLU A 34 5.13 7.69 -0.39
N ARG A 35 5.08 8.17 0.85
CA ARG A 35 6.27 8.39 1.68
C ARG A 35 6.89 7.07 2.14
N ASP A 36 6.05 6.08 2.39
CA ASP A 36 6.43 4.74 2.83
C ASP A 36 6.79 3.79 1.68
N ASP A 37 6.91 4.32 0.45
CA ASP A 37 7.33 3.59 -0.75
C ASP A 37 6.53 2.30 -0.99
N VAL A 38 5.24 2.28 -0.60
CA VAL A 38 4.37 1.08 -0.62
C VAL A 38 4.27 0.48 -2.02
N LYS A 39 4.38 1.30 -3.06
CA LYS A 39 4.41 0.89 -4.47
C LYS A 39 5.55 -0.10 -4.75
N ARG A 40 6.70 0.04 -4.08
CA ARG A 40 7.85 -0.88 -4.20
C ARG A 40 7.61 -2.22 -3.51
N LEU A 41 6.84 -2.22 -2.42
CA LEU A 41 6.43 -3.44 -1.72
C LEU A 41 5.42 -4.28 -2.51
N LEU A 42 4.66 -3.64 -3.42
CA LEU A 42 3.71 -4.31 -4.31
C LEU A 42 4.33 -4.90 -5.58
N ALA A 43 5.58 -4.54 -5.90
CA ALA A 43 6.27 -4.93 -7.12
C ALA A 43 7.11 -6.22 -6.97
N VAL A 44 7.02 -6.91 -5.81
CA VAL A 44 7.75 -8.14 -5.47
C VAL A 44 6.85 -9.36 -5.57
#